data_AF-A0AAJ4XYG7-F1
#
_entry.id   AF-A0AAJ4XYG7-F1
#
_cell.length_a   1.000
_cell.length_b   1.000
_cell.length_c   1.000
_cell.angle_alpha   90.00
_cell.angle_beta   90.00
_cell.angle_gamma   90.00
#
_symmetry.space_group_name_H-M   'P 1'
#
loop_
_entity.id
_entity.type
_entity.pdbx_description
1 polymer ?
#
loop_
_entity_poly.entity_id
_entity_poly.type
_entity_poly.pdbx_seq_one_letter_code
_entity_poly.pdbx_strand_id
1 'polypeptide(L)'
;MTVTLRSAAVRFKVHFHDAIGDHMTPSGAASEITPSGPAWELLVPAVSAPARARGRALQAALREAVRTGRLAPGTRLPSSRELAADLGVSRGLVTEAYEQLTAEGYLRSDRGAGTWVGAAARAAHPRARDLAPRPAGARADFLPGTPDLSLFPRAAWAAAQRGVLAELSHQALGYPDPRGLPRLRTALAELLARRRGVVADPERVIVVSGVAQATTLLGFVLHARGVRAIGVEDPGSPEHGALYASAGLDAVPLRWTAKGWPAGR
;
A
#
# COMPACT_ATOMS: atom_id res chain seq x y z
N MET A 1 3.76 1.06 -48.59
CA MET A 1 3.53 -0.32 -48.12
C MET A 1 2.82 -0.24 -46.79
N THR A 2 1.50 -0.42 -46.81
CA THR A 2 0.60 -0.23 -45.67
C THR A 2 0.60 -1.51 -44.84
N VAL A 3 0.98 -1.44 -43.55
CA VAL A 3 0.95 -2.59 -42.64
C VAL A 3 -0.13 -2.35 -41.59
N THR A 4 -1.23 -3.06 -41.75
CA THR A 4 -2.35 -3.11 -40.80
C THR A 4 -1.98 -4.04 -39.64
N LEU A 5 -1.91 -3.52 -38.41
CA LEU A 5 -1.58 -4.32 -37.22
C LEU A 5 -2.86 -4.90 -36.60
N ARG A 6 -2.98 -6.24 -36.61
CA ARG A 6 -3.97 -6.99 -35.81
C ARG A 6 -3.45 -7.17 -34.39
N SER A 7 -4.36 -6.98 -33.44
CA SER A 7 -4.20 -7.14 -31.99
C SER A 7 -3.73 -8.54 -31.59
N ALA A 8 -2.69 -8.62 -30.76
CA ALA A 8 -2.35 -9.80 -29.98
C ALA A 8 -2.49 -9.44 -28.49
N ALA A 9 -3.57 -9.91 -27.89
CA ALA A 9 -3.85 -9.77 -26.46
C ALA A 9 -2.94 -10.71 -25.66
N VAL A 10 -2.11 -10.16 -24.77
CA VAL A 10 -1.37 -10.94 -23.77
C VAL A 10 -2.29 -11.09 -22.55
N ARG A 11 -2.78 -12.32 -22.28
CA ARG A 11 -3.54 -12.67 -21.08
C ARG A 11 -2.58 -13.03 -19.94
N PHE A 12 -2.65 -12.30 -18.83
CA PHE A 12 -2.16 -12.79 -17.54
C PHE A 12 -3.31 -13.48 -16.82
N LYS A 13 -3.11 -14.73 -16.41
CA LYS A 13 -4.09 -15.55 -15.67
C LYS A 13 -3.63 -15.64 -14.22
N VAL A 14 -4.36 -14.98 -13.32
CA VAL A 14 -4.21 -15.15 -11.87
C VAL A 14 -5.45 -15.90 -11.40
N HIS A 15 -5.25 -17.08 -10.81
CA HIS A 15 -6.33 -17.88 -10.23
C HIS A 15 -6.48 -17.52 -8.76
N PHE A 16 -7.70 -17.17 -8.33
CA PHE A 16 -8.11 -17.19 -6.92
C PHE A 16 -9.45 -17.90 -6.76
N HIS A 17 -9.59 -18.59 -5.64
CA HIS A 17 -10.66 -19.49 -5.28
C HIS A 17 -11.82 -18.69 -4.67
N ASP A 18 -13.04 -18.89 -5.17
CA ASP A 18 -14.28 -18.32 -4.66
C ASP A 18 -14.67 -18.94 -3.32
N ALA A 19 -15.06 -18.09 -2.36
CA ALA A 19 -16.23 -18.28 -1.52
C ALA A 19 -16.41 -17.04 -0.64
N ILE A 20 -17.56 -16.36 -0.75
CA ILE A 20 -18.41 -15.90 0.36
C ILE A 20 -19.71 -15.39 -0.28
N GLY A 21 -20.82 -16.02 0.12
CA GLY A 21 -22.16 -15.79 -0.40
C GLY A 21 -22.86 -14.54 0.16
N ASP A 22 -23.97 -14.24 -0.50
CA ASP A 22 -24.83 -13.08 -0.36
C ASP A 22 -25.49 -12.86 1.01
N HIS A 23 -25.82 -11.58 1.23
CA HIS A 23 -26.89 -10.99 2.05
C HIS A 23 -26.44 -10.20 3.28
N MET A 24 -26.30 -8.87 3.11
CA MET A 24 -26.58 -7.92 4.20
C MET A 24 -26.96 -6.54 3.64
N THR A 25 -28.20 -6.11 3.92
CA THR A 25 -28.71 -4.75 3.71
C THR A 25 -27.99 -3.75 4.64
N PRO A 26 -27.59 -2.54 4.21
CA PRO A 26 -26.93 -1.60 5.09
C PRO A 26 -27.96 -0.74 5.83
N SER A 27 -28.02 -0.87 7.15
CA SER A 27 -28.76 0.04 8.03
C SER A 27 -27.85 0.52 9.16
N GLY A 28 -27.61 1.83 9.19
CA GLY A 28 -27.43 2.59 10.42
C GLY A 28 -26.02 2.68 11.02
N ALA A 29 -25.62 3.93 11.23
CA ALA A 29 -24.62 4.44 12.17
C ALA A 29 -23.15 4.09 11.93
N ALA A 30 -22.36 5.15 11.75
CA ALA A 30 -20.91 5.12 11.86
C ALA A 30 -20.52 4.68 13.29
N SER A 31 -20.35 3.37 13.47
CA SER A 31 -19.60 2.83 14.59
C SER A 31 -18.16 3.28 14.42
N GLU A 32 -17.60 3.87 15.46
CA GLU A 32 -16.16 3.92 15.65
C GLU A 32 -15.58 2.55 15.27
N ILE A 33 -14.60 2.54 14.36
CA ILE A 33 -13.84 1.33 14.04
C ILE A 33 -12.91 1.09 15.22
N THR A 34 -13.46 0.58 16.31
CA THR A 34 -12.69 -0.08 17.36
C THR A 34 -12.23 -1.39 16.74
N PRO A 35 -10.92 -1.68 16.61
CA PRO A 35 -10.47 -2.97 16.07
C PRO A 35 -10.94 -4.09 17.02
N SER A 36 -12.09 -4.69 16.71
CA SER A 36 -12.80 -5.63 17.58
C SER A 36 -12.54 -7.10 17.21
N GLY A 37 -11.31 -7.41 16.81
CA GLY A 37 -10.80 -8.78 16.75
C GLY A 37 -9.47 -8.83 17.48
N PRO A 38 -9.36 -9.40 18.69
CA PRO A 38 -8.12 -9.35 19.43
C PRO A 38 -7.06 -10.27 18.81
N ALA A 39 -5.81 -9.83 18.91
CA ALA A 39 -4.57 -10.45 18.42
C ALA A 39 -4.23 -11.85 19.00
N TRP A 40 -5.21 -12.59 19.53
CA TRP A 40 -5.00 -13.91 20.12
C TRP A 40 -4.77 -15.01 19.08
N GLU A 41 -5.14 -14.79 17.81
CA GLU A 41 -4.76 -15.66 16.68
C GLU A 41 -3.23 -15.79 16.53
N LEU A 42 -2.47 -14.81 17.02
CA LEU A 42 -1.01 -14.84 17.00
C LEU A 42 -0.40 -15.70 18.12
N LEU A 43 -1.21 -16.22 19.04
CA LEU A 43 -0.79 -17.16 20.09
C LEU A 43 -0.83 -18.63 19.63
N VAL A 44 -1.27 -18.90 18.40
CA VAL A 44 -1.31 -20.25 17.78
C VAL A 44 0.03 -21.02 17.83
N PRO A 45 1.21 -20.38 17.70
CA PRO A 45 2.49 -21.08 17.90
C PRO A 45 2.65 -21.66 19.31
N ALA A 46 2.06 -21.04 20.34
CA ALA A 46 2.12 -21.55 21.71
C ALA A 46 1.27 -22.82 21.90
N VAL A 47 0.15 -22.92 21.17
CA VAL A 47 -0.75 -24.09 21.20
C VAL A 47 -0.12 -25.29 20.50
N SER A 48 0.71 -25.04 19.47
CA SER A 48 1.44 -26.05 18.70
C SER A 48 2.56 -26.74 19.49
N ALA A 49 2.88 -26.25 20.71
CA ALA A 49 3.87 -26.87 21.57
C ALA A 49 3.40 -28.26 22.11
N PRO A 50 4.33 -29.16 22.46
CA PRO A 50 4.01 -30.42 23.14
C PRO A 50 3.18 -30.19 24.41
N ALA A 51 2.26 -31.10 24.74
CA ALA A 51 1.31 -30.93 25.86
C ALA A 51 1.98 -30.51 27.19
N ARG A 52 3.11 -31.13 27.53
CA ARG A 52 3.92 -30.82 28.73
C ARG A 52 4.55 -29.41 28.76
N ALA A 53 4.62 -28.73 27.63
CA ALA A 53 5.24 -27.41 27.47
C ALA A 53 4.25 -26.31 27.10
N ARG A 54 2.99 -26.66 26.78
CA ARG A 54 1.97 -25.75 26.26
C ARG A 54 1.63 -24.60 27.22
N GLY A 55 1.61 -24.86 28.52
CA GLY A 55 1.42 -23.81 29.55
C GLY A 55 2.53 -22.76 29.54
N ARG A 56 3.80 -23.20 29.54
CA ARG A 56 4.96 -22.30 29.44
C ARG A 56 5.00 -21.54 28.12
N ALA A 57 4.63 -22.18 27.02
CA ALA A 57 4.57 -21.56 25.71
C ALA A 57 3.50 -20.44 25.67
N LEU A 58 2.32 -20.69 26.26
CA LEU A 58 1.24 -19.69 26.35
C LEU A 58 1.69 -18.48 27.18
N GLN A 59 2.29 -18.73 28.35
CA GLN A 59 2.86 -17.67 29.19
C GLN A 59 3.91 -16.85 28.45
N ALA A 60 4.87 -17.50 27.78
CA ALA A 60 5.91 -16.82 27.02
C ALA A 60 5.34 -15.97 25.87
N ALA A 61 4.35 -16.48 25.15
CA ALA A 61 3.72 -15.78 24.04
C ALA A 61 2.93 -14.55 24.50
N LEU A 62 2.15 -14.67 25.58
CA LEU A 62 1.43 -13.56 26.20
C LEU A 62 2.40 -12.51 26.75
N ARG A 63 3.47 -12.94 27.44
CA ARG A 63 4.53 -12.04 27.96
C ARG A 63 5.19 -11.25 26.83
N GLU A 64 5.59 -11.92 25.75
CA GLU A 64 6.22 -11.25 24.63
C GLU A 64 5.24 -10.32 23.90
N ALA A 65 3.97 -10.72 23.76
CA ALA A 65 2.95 -9.86 23.18
C ALA A 65 2.77 -8.55 23.98
N VAL A 66 2.80 -8.62 25.31
CA VAL A 66 2.80 -7.41 26.16
C VAL A 66 4.09 -6.61 25.98
N ARG A 67 5.26 -7.27 26.00
CA ARG A 67 6.57 -6.62 25.94
C ARG A 67 6.81 -5.88 24.62
N THR A 68 6.40 -6.46 23.50
CA THR A 68 6.48 -5.84 22.16
C THR A 68 5.35 -4.84 21.89
N GLY A 69 4.42 -4.66 22.83
CA GLY A 69 3.26 -3.78 22.65
C GLY A 69 2.19 -4.28 21.71
N ARG A 70 2.20 -5.57 21.34
CA ARG A 70 1.06 -6.19 20.63
C ARG A 70 -0.19 -6.23 21.52
N LEU A 71 0.01 -6.41 22.83
CA LEU A 71 -1.00 -6.23 23.86
C LEU A 71 -0.64 -4.95 24.65
N ALA A 72 -1.28 -3.84 24.30
CA ALA A 72 -1.03 -2.55 24.94
C ALA A 72 -1.51 -2.55 26.40
N PRO A 73 -0.88 -1.78 27.30
CA PRO A 73 -1.38 -1.57 28.65
C PRO A 73 -2.85 -1.12 28.66
N GLY A 74 -3.65 -1.69 29.57
CA GLY A 74 -5.10 -1.44 29.63
C GLY A 74 -5.94 -2.26 28.65
N THR A 75 -5.33 -3.03 27.74
CA THR A 75 -6.07 -3.99 26.90
C THR A 75 -6.75 -5.03 27.77
N ARG A 76 -8.06 -5.23 27.60
CA ARG A 76 -8.82 -6.29 28.26
C ARG A 76 -8.53 -7.62 27.56
N LEU A 77 -8.15 -8.63 28.33
CA LEU A 77 -7.99 -9.99 27.84
C LEU A 77 -9.35 -10.71 27.80
N PRO A 78 -9.55 -11.65 26.86
CA PRO A 78 -10.67 -12.57 26.90
C PRO A 78 -10.69 -13.36 28.22
N SER A 79 -11.87 -13.82 28.63
CA SER A 79 -12.00 -14.68 29.80
C SER A 79 -11.21 -15.99 29.59
N SER A 80 -10.81 -16.64 30.69
CA SER A 80 -10.09 -17.93 30.59
C SER A 80 -10.89 -19.00 29.84
N ARG A 81 -12.23 -18.87 29.76
CA ARG A 81 -13.11 -19.78 29.02
C ARG A 81 -13.08 -19.48 27.51
N GLU A 82 -13.22 -18.21 27.13
CA GLU A 82 -13.17 -17.77 25.73
C GLU A 82 -11.80 -18.10 25.12
N LEU A 83 -10.71 -17.70 25.78
CA LEU A 83 -9.36 -17.95 25.26
C LEU A 83 -9.04 -19.45 25.16
N ALA A 84 -9.56 -20.27 26.10
CA ALA A 84 -9.38 -21.71 26.03
C ALA A 84 -10.12 -22.35 24.85
N ALA A 85 -11.32 -21.85 24.53
CA ALA A 85 -12.09 -22.30 23.38
C ALA A 85 -11.40 -21.88 22.07
N ASP A 86 -10.99 -20.61 21.98
CA ASP A 86 -10.32 -20.05 20.80
C ASP A 86 -9.00 -20.76 20.48
N LEU A 87 -8.25 -21.15 21.52
CA LEU A 87 -6.96 -21.83 21.38
C LEU A 87 -7.06 -23.36 21.41
N GLY A 88 -8.25 -23.95 21.64
CA GLY A 88 -8.41 -25.41 21.76
C GLY A 88 -7.62 -26.06 22.89
N VAL A 89 -7.47 -25.37 24.04
CA VAL A 89 -6.71 -25.86 25.22
C VAL A 89 -7.61 -26.02 26.45
N SER A 90 -7.10 -26.65 27.52
CA SER A 90 -7.84 -26.73 28.77
C SER A 90 -7.93 -25.36 29.44
N ARG A 91 -9.09 -25.07 30.06
CA ARG A 91 -9.29 -23.84 30.85
C ARG A 91 -8.24 -23.68 31.95
N GLY A 92 -7.88 -24.77 32.63
CA GLY A 92 -6.88 -24.75 33.72
C GLY A 92 -5.53 -24.21 33.26
N LEU A 93 -5.10 -24.56 32.05
CA LEU A 93 -3.84 -24.08 31.46
C LEU A 93 -3.86 -22.56 31.22
N VAL A 94 -5.00 -22.01 30.79
CA VAL A 94 -5.18 -20.56 30.62
C VAL A 94 -5.23 -19.84 31.96
N THR A 95 -5.95 -20.42 32.94
CA THR A 95 -6.03 -19.88 34.30
C THR A 95 -4.64 -19.80 34.94
N GLU A 96 -3.85 -20.87 34.89
CA GLU A 96 -2.47 -20.89 35.40
C GLU A 96 -1.58 -19.84 34.69
N ALA A 97 -1.74 -19.66 33.38
CA ALA A 97 -0.99 -18.65 32.64
C ALA A 97 -1.35 -17.22 33.07
N TYR A 98 -2.64 -16.94 33.28
CA TYR A 98 -3.10 -15.63 33.74
C TYR A 98 -2.67 -15.33 35.17
N GLU A 99 -2.75 -16.32 36.06
CA GLU A 99 -2.29 -16.18 37.46
C GLU A 99 -0.79 -15.88 37.52
N GLN A 100 0.01 -16.65 36.77
CA GLN A 100 1.45 -16.44 36.69
C GLN A 100 1.80 -15.04 36.15
N LEU A 101 1.16 -14.61 35.05
CA LEU A 101 1.42 -13.29 34.48
C LEU A 101 0.87 -12.14 35.34
N THR A 102 -0.13 -12.39 36.18
CA THR A 102 -0.61 -11.45 37.20
C THR A 102 0.42 -11.33 38.32
N ALA A 103 0.98 -12.45 38.79
CA ALA A 103 2.05 -12.46 39.80
C ALA A 103 3.33 -11.76 39.31
N GLU A 104 3.66 -11.88 38.02
CA GLU A 104 4.78 -11.18 37.38
C GLU A 104 4.49 -9.70 37.07
N GLY A 105 3.25 -9.23 37.25
CA GLY A 105 2.84 -7.85 37.01
C GLY A 105 2.59 -7.48 35.54
N TYR A 106 2.58 -8.46 34.63
CA TYR A 106 2.19 -8.26 33.22
C TYR A 106 0.68 -8.07 33.07
N LEU A 107 -0.11 -8.71 33.94
CA LEU A 107 -1.56 -8.62 33.96
C LEU A 107 -2.05 -8.06 35.30
N ARG A 108 -3.26 -7.52 35.28
CA ARG A 108 -4.02 -7.09 36.45
C ARG A 108 -5.40 -7.74 36.37
N SER A 109 -5.82 -8.38 37.46
CA SER A 109 -7.18 -8.91 37.59
C SER A 109 -7.94 -8.06 38.61
N ASP A 110 -9.06 -7.46 38.18
CA ASP A 110 -10.01 -6.84 39.11
C ASP A 110 -11.10 -7.87 39.42
N ARG A 111 -11.38 -8.11 40.71
CA ARG A 111 -12.39 -9.10 41.12
C ARG A 111 -13.72 -8.79 40.45
N GLY A 112 -14.19 -9.71 39.60
CA GLY A 112 -15.49 -9.66 38.93
C GLY A 112 -15.55 -8.85 37.63
N ALA A 113 -14.50 -8.14 37.24
CA ALA A 113 -14.56 -7.22 36.11
C ALA A 113 -13.69 -7.64 34.90
N GLY A 114 -12.75 -8.58 35.07
CA GLY A 114 -11.94 -9.15 33.98
C GLY A 114 -10.44 -9.19 34.26
N THR A 115 -9.66 -9.47 33.22
CA THR A 115 -8.19 -9.43 33.25
C THR A 115 -7.73 -8.40 32.23
N TRP A 116 -6.77 -7.54 32.59
CA TRP A 116 -6.21 -6.51 31.73
C TRP A 116 -4.70 -6.57 31.73
N VAL A 117 -4.08 -6.06 30.67
CA VAL A 117 -2.63 -5.81 30.66
C VAL A 117 -2.29 -4.71 31.67
N GLY A 118 -1.33 -4.99 32.55
CA GLY A 118 -0.91 -4.07 33.60
C GLY A 118 -0.29 -2.78 33.06
N ALA A 119 -0.57 -1.64 33.72
CA ALA A 119 -0.03 -0.33 33.35
C ALA A 119 1.50 -0.22 33.49
N ALA A 120 2.09 -1.02 34.39
CA ALA A 120 3.53 -1.08 34.61
C ALA A 120 4.28 -1.81 33.48
N ALA A 121 3.57 -2.56 32.64
CA ALA A 121 4.17 -3.20 31.49
C ALA A 121 4.51 -2.15 30.42
N ARG A 122 5.77 -1.73 30.36
CA ARG A 122 6.26 -0.86 29.28
C ARG A 122 6.28 -1.63 27.96
N ALA A 123 5.20 -1.53 27.21
CA ALA A 123 5.19 -1.85 25.80
C ALA A 123 6.10 -0.87 25.05
N ALA A 124 7.17 -1.37 24.45
CA ALA A 124 7.99 -0.58 23.53
C ALA A 124 7.16 -0.32 22.25
N HIS A 125 6.38 0.76 22.24
CA HIS A 125 5.68 1.17 21.03
C HIS A 125 6.69 1.78 20.08
N PRO A 126 6.98 1.16 18.91
CA PRO A 126 7.78 1.81 17.91
C PRO A 126 7.02 3.05 17.44
N ARG A 127 7.49 4.22 17.84
CA ARG A 127 6.99 5.47 17.26
C ARG A 127 7.51 5.53 15.83
N ALA A 128 6.61 5.71 14.87
CA ALA A 128 6.98 6.03 13.51
C ALA A 128 7.87 7.29 13.56
N ARG A 129 9.16 7.11 13.25
CA ARG A 129 10.07 8.23 13.06
C ARG A 129 9.99 8.57 11.59
N ASP A 130 9.58 9.79 11.27
CA ASP A 130 9.74 10.28 9.91
C ASP A 130 11.23 10.55 9.69
N LEU A 131 11.87 9.63 8.96
CA LEU A 131 13.28 9.72 8.58
C LEU A 131 13.46 10.46 7.26
N ALA A 132 12.37 10.98 6.66
CA ALA A 132 12.47 11.74 5.43
C ALA A 132 13.33 12.99 5.67
N PRO A 133 14.37 13.23 4.86
CA PRO A 133 15.13 14.46 4.93
C PRO A 133 14.21 15.63 4.58
N ARG A 134 13.94 16.51 5.55
CA ARG A 134 13.22 17.76 5.31
C ARG A 134 14.23 18.91 5.25
N PRO A 135 14.18 19.76 4.22
CA PRO A 135 14.94 21.00 4.23
C PRO A 135 14.55 21.81 5.47
N ALA A 136 15.52 22.19 6.29
CA ALA A 136 15.26 22.97 7.49
C ALA A 136 14.85 24.40 7.10
N GLY A 137 13.57 24.74 7.30
CA GLY A 137 13.10 26.13 7.41
C GLY A 137 13.48 27.06 6.26
N ALA A 138 13.62 26.56 5.03
CA ALA A 138 13.94 27.38 3.88
C ALA A 138 12.81 28.41 3.67
N ARG A 139 13.13 29.71 3.74
CA ARG A 139 12.16 30.78 3.49
C ARG A 139 11.75 30.87 2.01
N ALA A 140 12.56 30.31 1.12
CA ALA A 140 12.30 30.18 -0.31
C ALA A 140 12.94 28.88 -0.82
N ASP A 141 12.26 28.20 -1.72
CA ASP A 141 12.74 27.01 -2.42
C ASP A 141 12.99 27.37 -3.89
N PHE A 142 14.23 27.20 -4.35
CA PHE A 142 14.65 27.43 -5.73
C PHE A 142 14.89 26.12 -6.48
N LEU A 143 14.55 24.97 -5.87
CA LEU A 143 14.67 23.69 -6.54
C LEU A 143 13.68 23.62 -7.72
N PRO A 144 14.15 23.27 -8.91
CA PRO A 144 13.26 23.07 -10.05
C PRO A 144 12.40 21.81 -9.83
N GLY A 145 11.23 21.78 -10.47
CA GLY A 145 10.38 20.58 -10.54
C GLY A 145 9.20 20.54 -9.58
N THR A 146 9.16 21.39 -8.54
CA THR A 146 8.01 21.51 -7.64
C THR A 146 7.25 22.81 -7.92
N PRO A 147 5.97 22.76 -8.35
CA PRO A 147 5.15 23.96 -8.48
C PRO A 147 4.76 24.52 -7.11
N ASP A 148 4.26 25.75 -7.07
CA ASP A 148 3.68 26.32 -5.85
C ASP A 148 2.44 25.51 -5.40
N LEU A 149 2.63 24.67 -4.37
CA LEU A 149 1.60 23.79 -3.83
C LEU A 149 0.48 24.56 -3.10
N SER A 150 0.70 25.84 -2.78
CA SER A 150 -0.34 26.67 -2.17
C SER A 150 -1.49 26.95 -3.15
N LEU A 151 -1.20 26.96 -4.46
CA LEU A 151 -2.17 27.17 -5.54
C LEU A 151 -3.06 25.95 -5.83
N PHE A 152 -2.84 24.82 -5.15
CA PHE A 152 -3.64 23.62 -5.39
C PHE A 152 -5.13 23.85 -5.01
N PRO A 153 -6.08 23.63 -5.94
CA PRO A 153 -7.49 23.98 -5.74
C PRO A 153 -8.24 22.94 -4.90
N ARG A 154 -7.94 22.90 -3.58
CA ARG A 154 -8.45 21.88 -2.63
C ARG A 154 -9.97 21.70 -2.69
N ALA A 155 -10.73 22.80 -2.74
CA ALA A 155 -12.19 22.76 -2.75
C ALA A 155 -12.76 22.14 -4.04
N ALA A 156 -12.24 22.55 -5.20
CA ALA A 156 -12.65 22.01 -6.50
C ALA A 156 -12.29 20.53 -6.63
N TRP A 157 -11.09 20.15 -6.16
CA TRP A 157 -10.65 18.75 -6.14
C TRP A 157 -11.56 17.87 -5.27
N ALA A 158 -11.89 18.34 -4.07
CA ALA A 158 -12.79 17.62 -3.17
C ALA A 158 -14.21 17.48 -3.74
N ALA A 159 -14.72 18.51 -4.42
CA ALA A 159 -16.00 18.45 -5.11
C ALA A 159 -15.98 17.43 -6.26
N ALA A 160 -14.92 17.41 -7.07
CA ALA A 160 -14.76 16.44 -8.15
C ALA A 160 -14.70 15.00 -7.62
N GLN A 161 -13.95 14.76 -6.54
CA GLN A 161 -13.85 13.44 -5.91
C GLN A 161 -15.21 12.96 -5.39
N ARG A 162 -15.97 13.83 -4.70
CA ARG A 162 -17.33 13.49 -4.24
C ARG A 162 -18.27 13.18 -5.40
N GLY A 163 -18.22 13.97 -6.49
CA GLY A 163 -19.02 13.73 -7.68
C GLY A 163 -18.73 12.37 -8.31
N VAL A 164 -17.45 12.02 -8.47
CA VAL A 164 -17.05 10.71 -9.00
C VAL A 164 -17.53 9.56 -8.11
N LEU A 165 -17.35 9.67 -6.79
CA LEU A 165 -17.77 8.61 -5.86
C LEU A 165 -19.29 8.42 -5.81
N ALA A 166 -20.08 9.48 -6.05
CA ALA A 166 -21.54 9.39 -6.10
C ALA A 166 -22.05 8.59 -7.32
N GLU A 167 -21.30 8.58 -8.42
CA GLU A 167 -21.66 7.90 -9.68
C GLU A 167 -20.95 6.56 -9.88
N LEU A 168 -19.91 6.27 -9.09
CA LEU A 168 -19.03 5.13 -9.34
C LEU A 168 -19.75 3.80 -9.04
N SER A 169 -19.76 2.89 -10.01
CA SER A 169 -20.25 1.52 -9.77
C SER A 169 -19.30 0.74 -8.86
N HIS A 170 -19.83 -0.24 -8.12
CA HIS A 170 -19.03 -1.15 -7.29
C HIS A 170 -17.91 -1.85 -8.06
N GLN A 171 -18.16 -2.24 -9.33
CA GLN A 171 -17.16 -2.90 -10.17
C GLN A 171 -15.96 -1.98 -10.48
N ALA A 172 -16.19 -0.67 -10.57
CA ALA A 172 -15.13 0.31 -10.83
C ALA A 172 -14.28 0.62 -9.58
N LEU A 173 -14.66 0.14 -8.39
CA LEU A 173 -13.82 0.17 -7.18
C LEU A 173 -12.76 -0.95 -7.17
N GLY A 174 -12.90 -1.95 -8.04
CA GLY A 174 -11.91 -3.02 -8.22
C GLY A 174 -10.74 -2.62 -9.12
N TYR A 175 -10.15 -3.60 -9.80
CA TYR A 175 -9.09 -3.36 -10.78
C TYR A 175 -9.68 -3.08 -12.17
N PRO A 176 -9.57 -1.83 -12.70
CA PRO A 176 -10.08 -1.51 -14.03
C PRO A 176 -9.12 -1.98 -15.14
N ASP A 177 -9.41 -1.59 -16.39
CA ASP A 177 -8.48 -1.68 -17.52
C ASP A 177 -7.08 -1.18 -17.09
N PRO A 178 -6.00 -1.97 -17.27
CA PRO A 178 -4.64 -1.58 -16.90
C PRO A 178 -4.15 -0.27 -17.55
N ARG A 179 -4.77 0.15 -18.66
CA ARG A 179 -4.49 1.44 -19.32
C ARG A 179 -5.14 2.63 -18.60
N GLY A 180 -6.04 2.38 -17.67
CA GLY A 180 -6.87 3.38 -17.00
C GLY A 180 -8.31 3.40 -17.52
N LEU A 181 -9.21 4.02 -16.73
CA LEU A 181 -10.64 4.11 -17.03
C LEU A 181 -10.90 4.76 -18.41
N PRO A 182 -11.76 4.18 -19.27
CA PRO A 182 -12.06 4.74 -20.59
C PRO A 182 -12.50 6.20 -20.54
N ARG A 183 -13.40 6.57 -19.61
CA ARG A 183 -13.87 7.95 -19.41
C ARG A 183 -12.72 8.92 -19.12
N LEU A 184 -11.72 8.49 -18.35
CA LEU A 184 -10.52 9.27 -18.05
C LEU A 184 -9.62 9.40 -19.29
N ARG A 185 -9.37 8.30 -20.01
CA ARG A 185 -8.56 8.30 -21.23
C ARG A 185 -9.13 9.23 -22.31
N THR A 186 -10.45 9.22 -22.50
CA THR A 186 -11.14 10.15 -23.42
C THR A 186 -10.96 11.60 -23.00
N ALA A 187 -11.21 11.92 -21.72
CA ALA A 187 -11.06 13.28 -21.23
C ALA A 187 -9.61 13.81 -21.36
N LEU A 188 -8.61 12.95 -21.14
CA LEU A 188 -7.20 13.29 -21.32
C LEU A 188 -6.84 13.51 -22.80
N ALA A 189 -7.33 12.65 -23.71
CA ALA A 189 -7.11 12.82 -25.14
C ALA A 189 -7.65 14.17 -25.65
N GLU A 190 -8.86 14.53 -25.23
CA GLU A 190 -9.43 15.84 -25.55
C GLU A 190 -8.66 17.01 -24.93
N LEU A 191 -8.22 16.86 -23.68
CA LEU A 191 -7.41 17.87 -23.00
C LEU A 191 -6.09 18.11 -23.75
N LEU A 192 -5.42 17.04 -24.19
CA LEU A 192 -4.18 17.09 -24.97
C LEU A 192 -4.41 17.76 -26.32
N ALA A 193 -5.50 17.45 -27.01
CA ALA A 193 -5.86 18.11 -28.27
C ALA A 193 -6.04 19.62 -28.07
N ARG A 194 -6.83 20.02 -27.06
CA ARG A 194 -7.13 21.44 -26.80
C ARG A 194 -5.92 22.25 -26.30
N ARG A 195 -5.07 21.67 -25.44
CA ARG A 195 -3.99 22.39 -24.77
C ARG A 195 -2.64 22.27 -25.46
N ARG A 196 -2.42 21.20 -26.22
CA ARG A 196 -1.11 20.86 -26.81
C ARG A 196 -1.19 20.58 -28.31
N GLY A 197 -2.36 20.61 -28.92
CA GLY A 197 -2.54 20.29 -30.34
C GLY A 197 -2.28 18.82 -30.66
N VAL A 198 -2.19 17.94 -29.65
CA VAL A 198 -1.90 16.51 -29.83
C VAL A 198 -3.20 15.76 -30.05
N VAL A 199 -3.40 15.24 -31.25
CA VAL A 199 -4.51 14.32 -31.55
C VAL A 199 -4.13 12.92 -31.06
N ALA A 200 -4.70 12.51 -29.94
CA ALA A 200 -4.49 11.18 -29.36
C ALA A 200 -5.78 10.34 -29.46
N ASP A 201 -5.66 9.11 -29.94
CA ASP A 201 -6.72 8.10 -29.82
C ASP A 201 -6.80 7.64 -28.34
N PRO A 202 -7.96 7.77 -27.65
CA PRO A 202 -8.11 7.32 -26.28
C PRO A 202 -7.65 5.87 -26.06
N GLU A 203 -7.80 4.98 -27.05
CA GLU A 203 -7.38 3.58 -26.97
C GLU A 203 -5.86 3.38 -26.97
N ARG A 204 -5.09 4.44 -27.29
CA ARG A 204 -3.63 4.48 -27.24
C ARG A 204 -3.09 5.28 -26.05
N VAL A 205 -3.95 5.77 -25.16
CA VAL A 205 -3.55 6.45 -23.92
C VAL A 205 -3.39 5.43 -22.80
N ILE A 206 -2.29 5.51 -22.07
CA ILE A 206 -2.06 4.74 -20.84
C ILE A 206 -1.87 5.74 -19.69
N VAL A 207 -2.69 5.62 -18.66
CA VAL A 207 -2.58 6.42 -17.43
C VAL A 207 -1.57 5.76 -16.50
N VAL A 208 -0.59 6.55 -16.06
CA VAL A 208 0.51 6.11 -15.18
C VAL A 208 0.61 7.05 -13.98
N SER A 209 1.26 6.57 -12.91
CA SER A 209 1.49 7.31 -11.66
C SER A 209 2.60 8.36 -11.77
N GLY A 210 3.32 8.43 -12.88
CA GLY A 210 4.35 9.45 -13.10
C GLY A 210 5.31 9.12 -14.24
N VAL A 211 6.23 10.05 -14.51
CA VAL A 211 7.23 9.95 -15.58
C VAL A 211 8.13 8.72 -15.40
N ALA A 212 8.56 8.42 -14.17
CA ALA A 212 9.39 7.24 -13.89
C ALA A 212 8.75 5.93 -14.37
N GLN A 213 7.46 5.72 -14.07
CA GLN A 213 6.72 4.56 -14.55
C GLN A 213 6.57 4.59 -16.08
N ALA A 214 6.24 5.75 -16.65
CA ALA A 214 6.10 5.90 -18.11
C ALA A 214 7.38 5.49 -18.86
N THR A 215 8.51 6.05 -18.43
CA THR A 215 9.84 5.83 -19.01
C THR A 215 10.26 4.37 -18.88
N THR A 216 10.04 3.76 -17.71
CA THR A 216 10.39 2.35 -17.47
C THR A 216 9.53 1.41 -18.32
N LEU A 217 8.22 1.63 -18.40
CA LEU A 217 7.31 0.85 -19.25
C LEU A 217 7.69 0.97 -20.73
N LEU A 218 7.99 2.18 -21.19
CA LEU A 218 8.47 2.40 -22.55
C LEU A 218 9.78 1.65 -22.79
N GLY A 219 10.70 1.68 -21.83
CA GLY A 219 11.95 0.93 -21.86
C GLY A 219 11.72 -0.57 -22.07
N PHE A 220 10.83 -1.19 -21.29
CA PHE A 220 10.51 -2.61 -21.45
C PHE A 220 9.92 -2.93 -22.83
N VAL A 221 9.02 -2.09 -23.34
CA VAL A 221 8.43 -2.28 -24.68
C VAL A 221 9.48 -2.18 -25.77
N LEU A 222 10.39 -1.21 -25.68
CA LEU A 222 11.48 -1.04 -26.65
C LEU A 222 12.46 -2.21 -26.58
N HIS A 223 12.85 -2.64 -25.37
CA HIS A 223 13.72 -3.78 -25.18
C HIS A 223 13.12 -5.07 -25.76
N ALA A 224 11.84 -5.33 -25.50
CA ALA A 224 11.11 -6.47 -26.07
C ALA A 224 11.03 -6.43 -27.61
N ARG A 225 11.10 -5.23 -28.21
CA ARG A 225 11.16 -5.03 -29.67
C ARG A 225 12.57 -5.13 -30.26
N GLY A 226 13.57 -5.50 -29.46
CA GLY A 226 14.95 -5.65 -29.93
C GLY A 226 15.81 -4.40 -29.82
N VAL A 227 15.27 -3.28 -29.33
CA VAL A 227 16.07 -2.08 -29.06
C VAL A 227 16.99 -2.34 -27.89
N ARG A 228 18.24 -1.90 -27.98
CA ARG A 228 19.26 -2.08 -26.93
C ARG A 228 19.84 -0.77 -26.41
N ALA A 229 19.76 0.29 -27.20
CA ALA A 229 20.25 1.61 -26.81
C ALA A 229 19.20 2.68 -27.09
N ILE A 230 19.19 3.73 -26.26
CA ILE A 230 18.31 4.90 -26.41
C ILE A 230 19.08 6.18 -26.16
N GLY A 231 18.89 7.17 -27.03
CA GLY A 231 19.47 8.51 -26.86
C GLY A 231 18.74 9.30 -25.77
N VAL A 232 19.49 9.90 -24.83
CA VAL A 232 18.96 10.79 -23.78
C VAL A 232 19.67 12.14 -23.83
N GLU A 233 18.96 13.24 -23.55
CA GLU A 233 19.54 14.59 -23.60
C GLU A 233 20.68 14.77 -22.58
N ASP A 234 21.75 15.47 -22.99
CA ASP A 234 22.87 15.88 -22.12
C ASP A 234 23.19 17.38 -22.34
N PRO A 235 22.93 18.26 -21.34
CA PRO A 235 22.35 17.98 -20.02
C PRO A 235 20.84 17.70 -20.08
N GLY A 236 20.38 16.70 -19.33
CA GLY A 236 18.96 16.32 -19.23
C GLY A 236 18.56 15.93 -17.80
N SER A 237 17.36 15.38 -17.62
CA SER A 237 16.95 14.84 -16.32
C SER A 237 17.89 13.69 -15.91
N PRO A 238 18.57 13.76 -14.74
CA PRO A 238 19.50 12.73 -14.28
C PRO A 238 18.86 11.34 -14.15
N GLU A 239 17.55 11.28 -13.91
CA GLU A 239 16.82 10.04 -13.65
C GLU A 239 16.54 9.22 -14.92
N HIS A 240 16.43 9.86 -16.09
CA HIS A 240 16.02 9.19 -17.32
C HIS A 240 17.00 8.08 -17.74
N GLY A 241 18.31 8.31 -17.60
CA GLY A 241 19.32 7.30 -17.91
C GLY A 241 19.18 6.06 -17.03
N ALA A 242 19.02 6.26 -15.72
CA ALA A 242 18.86 5.15 -14.76
C ALA A 242 17.54 4.37 -14.99
N LEU A 243 16.45 5.07 -15.33
CA LEU A 243 15.16 4.45 -15.60
C LEU A 243 15.22 3.55 -16.85
N TYR A 244 15.82 4.01 -17.95
CA TYR A 244 15.99 3.15 -19.13
C TYR A 244 16.98 1.99 -18.88
N ALA A 245 18.06 2.23 -18.14
CA ALA A 245 19.00 1.18 -17.75
C ALA A 245 18.32 0.07 -16.92
N SER A 246 17.41 0.44 -16.01
CA SER A 246 16.62 -0.53 -15.23
C SER A 246 15.72 -1.42 -16.10
N ALA A 247 15.38 -0.97 -17.31
CA ALA A 247 14.63 -1.72 -18.30
C ALA A 247 15.54 -2.50 -19.28
N GLY A 248 16.86 -2.50 -19.06
CA GLY A 248 17.83 -3.20 -19.91
C GLY A 248 18.18 -2.46 -21.20
N LEU A 249 18.09 -1.13 -21.22
CA LEU A 249 18.54 -0.30 -22.34
C LEU A 249 19.76 0.53 -21.96
N ASP A 250 20.75 0.57 -22.85
CA ASP A 250 21.89 1.46 -22.75
C ASP A 250 21.48 2.90 -23.04
N ALA A 251 21.53 3.78 -22.04
CA ALA A 251 21.22 5.20 -22.19
C ALA A 251 22.44 5.95 -22.73
N VAL A 252 22.37 6.36 -23.99
CA VAL A 252 23.44 7.08 -24.70
C VAL A 252 23.22 8.59 -24.58
N PRO A 253 24.12 9.35 -23.94
CA PRO A 253 23.97 10.79 -23.82
C PRO A 253 24.13 11.48 -25.18
N LEU A 254 23.19 12.36 -25.51
CA LEU A 254 23.14 13.15 -26.72
C LEU A 254 23.32 14.61 -26.36
N ARG A 255 24.52 15.12 -26.63
CA ARG A 255 24.88 16.50 -26.30
C ARG A 255 24.18 17.50 -27.20
N TRP A 256 23.53 18.48 -26.59
CA TRP A 256 22.99 19.61 -27.33
C TRP A 256 24.12 20.46 -27.94
N THR A 257 23.98 20.84 -29.20
CA THR A 257 24.91 21.76 -29.88
C THR A 257 24.16 23.02 -30.33
N ALA A 258 24.89 24.09 -30.65
CA ALA A 258 24.30 25.32 -31.21
C ALA A 258 23.51 25.09 -32.52
N LYS A 259 23.72 23.94 -33.18
CA LYS A 259 23.00 23.54 -34.40
C LYS A 259 21.82 22.59 -34.12
N GLY A 260 21.47 22.39 -32.85
CA GLY A 260 20.47 21.43 -32.40
C GLY A 260 21.06 20.06 -32.08
N TRP A 261 20.22 19.03 -32.12
CA TRP A 261 20.61 17.65 -31.84
C TRP A 261 21.56 17.12 -32.92
N PRO A 262 22.60 16.35 -32.56
CA PRO A 262 23.40 15.66 -33.54
C PRO A 262 22.50 14.69 -34.32
N ALA A 263 22.38 14.89 -35.63
CA ALA A 263 21.69 13.93 -36.50
C ALA A 263 22.44 12.59 -36.41
N GLY A 264 21.74 11.53 -35.96
CA GLY A 264 22.31 10.20 -35.84
C GLY A 264 22.84 9.69 -37.18
N ARG A 265 24.01 9.03 -37.13
CA ARG A 265 24.48 8.11 -38.17
C ARG A 265 23.84 6.75 -37.99
#